data_AF-A0A645IFC9-F1
#
_entry.id   AF-A0A645IFC9-F1
#
_cell.length_a   1.000
_cell.length_b   1.000
_cell.length_c   1.000
_cell.angle_alpha   90.00
_cell.angle_beta   90.00
_cell.angle_gamma   90.00
#
_symmetry.space_group_name_H-M   'P 1'
#
loop_
_entity.id
_entity.type
_entity.pdbx_description
1 polymer ?
#
loop_
_entity_poly.entity_id
_entity_poly.type
_entity_poly.pdbx_seq_one_letter_code
_entity_poly.pdbx_strand_id
1 'polypeptide(L)'
;MTGMTLSEAPLRSIYEANVIAVIREGGKIIYNPSGNLQLETNDHLIVFGQRKQIAKLRHDITLPEQSHSQEELFVSHPIQEQK
;
A
#
# COMPACT_ATOMS: atom_id res chain seq x y z
N MET A 1 4.88 -0.13 9.02
CA MET A 1 4.59 -1.43 9.70
C MET A 1 5.87 -2.17 10.10
N THR A 2 7.06 -1.73 9.67
CA THR A 2 8.35 -2.28 10.12
C THR A 2 8.46 -2.32 11.65
N GLY A 3 9.00 -3.42 12.18
CA GLY A 3 9.21 -3.63 13.62
C GLY A 3 7.99 -4.17 14.38
N MET A 4 6.81 -4.19 13.76
CA MET A 4 5.62 -4.85 14.32
C MET A 4 5.65 -6.34 14.01
N THR A 5 5.07 -7.16 14.90
CA THR A 5 4.72 -8.54 14.57
C THR A 5 3.50 -8.60 13.65
N LEU A 6 3.31 -9.72 12.97
CA LEU A 6 2.10 -9.97 12.16
C LEU A 6 0.81 -9.88 12.97
N SER A 7 0.84 -10.26 14.25
CA SER A 7 -0.31 -10.15 15.16
C SER A 7 -0.61 -8.70 15.57
N GLU A 8 0.41 -7.84 15.67
CA GLU A 8 0.25 -6.42 15.99
C GLU A 8 -0.16 -5.60 14.77
N ALA A 9 0.24 -6.03 13.58
CA ALA A 9 -0.15 -5.38 12.34
C ALA A 9 -1.67 -5.45 12.15
N PRO A 10 -2.34 -4.34 11.76
CA PRO A 10 -3.80 -4.27 11.64
C PRO A 10 -4.36 -5.03 10.41
N LEU A 11 -3.61 -5.98 9.83
CA LEU A 11 -3.95 -6.71 8.61
C LEU A 11 -5.29 -7.44 8.73
N ARG A 12 -5.50 -8.19 9.80
CA ARG A 12 -6.75 -8.94 10.00
C ARG A 12 -7.87 -8.08 10.56
N SER A 13 -7.56 -7.21 11.54
CA SER A 13 -8.56 -6.43 12.27
C SER A 13 -9.21 -5.33 11.42
N ILE A 14 -8.40 -4.62 10.60
CA ILE A 14 -8.89 -3.49 9.80
C ILE A 14 -9.18 -3.91 8.35
N TYR A 15 -8.36 -4.78 7.78
CA TYR A 15 -8.40 -5.09 6.36
C TYR A 15 -8.88 -6.51 6.04
N GLU A 16 -9.28 -7.30 7.04
CA GLU A 16 -9.73 -8.69 6.86
C GLU A 16 -8.76 -9.52 6.00
N ALA A 17 -7.47 -9.16 6.02
CA ALA A 17 -6.43 -9.74 5.18
C ALA A 17 -5.70 -10.83 5.96
N ASN A 18 -5.66 -12.04 5.39
CA ASN A 18 -4.89 -13.16 5.92
C ASN A 18 -3.54 -13.24 5.19
N VAL A 19 -2.45 -13.34 5.94
CA VAL A 19 -1.10 -13.49 5.38
C VAL A 19 -0.85 -14.95 5.07
N ILE A 20 -0.55 -15.23 3.80
CA ILE A 20 -0.24 -16.58 3.30
C ILE A 20 1.27 -16.82 3.30
N ALA A 21 2.05 -15.79 2.94
CA ALA A 21 3.50 -15.84 2.94
C ALA A 21 4.13 -14.47 3.14
N VAL A 22 5.36 -14.47 3.67
CA VAL A 22 6.27 -13.31 3.68
C VAL A 22 7.47 -13.65 2.81
N ILE A 23 7.81 -12.76 1.87
CA ILE A 23 9.02 -12.85 1.06
C ILE A 23 9.98 -11.79 1.59
N ARG A 24 11.11 -12.24 2.14
CA ARG A 24 12.18 -11.37 2.63
C ARG A 24 13.01 -10.83 1.47
N GLU A 25 13.76 -9.76 1.75
CA GLU A 25 14.87 -9.33 0.91
C GLU A 25 15.82 -10.52 0.65
N GLY A 26 16.24 -10.69 -0.61
CA GLY A 26 17.03 -11.85 -1.04
C GLY A 26 16.21 -13.09 -1.44
N GLY A 27 14.87 -13.03 -1.40
CA GLY A 27 13.99 -14.04 -2.01
C GLY A 27 13.63 -15.23 -1.11
N LYS A 28 13.99 -15.21 0.17
CA LYS A 28 13.57 -16.23 1.14
C LYS A 28 12.06 -16.12 1.39
N ILE A 29 11.33 -17.23 1.21
CA ILE A 29 9.88 -17.28 1.41
C ILE A 29 9.56 -18.01 2.73
N ILE A 30 8.67 -17.41 3.53
CA ILE A 30 8.14 -17.97 4.77
C ILE A 30 6.65 -18.21 4.57
N TYR A 31 6.26 -19.46 4.37
CA TYR A 31 4.86 -19.88 4.23
C TYR A 31 4.19 -20.03 5.58
N ASN A 32 2.88 -19.72 5.64
CA ASN A 32 2.06 -19.78 6.85
C ASN A 32 2.79 -19.18 8.08
N PRO A 33 3.19 -17.91 8.01
CA PRO A 33 4.01 -17.30 9.03
C PRO A 33 3.28 -17.25 10.38
N SER A 34 4.02 -17.46 11.46
CA SER A 34 3.49 -17.27 12.82
C SER A 34 3.14 -15.81 13.05
N GLY A 35 2.12 -15.55 13.86
CA GLY A 35 1.75 -14.21 14.30
C GLY A 35 2.90 -13.45 15.00
N ASN A 36 3.88 -14.17 15.57
CA ASN A 36 5.05 -13.58 16.23
C ASN A 36 6.15 -13.14 15.26
N LEU A 37 6.00 -13.40 13.95
CA LEU A 37 6.97 -12.98 12.95
C LEU A 37 7.02 -11.45 12.89
N GLN A 38 8.21 -10.88 13.08
CA GLN A 38 8.43 -9.45 12.93
C GLN A 38 8.55 -9.07 11.46
N LEU A 39 7.82 -8.03 11.08
CA LEU A 39 7.85 -7.39 9.78
C LEU A 39 9.14 -6.57 9.65
N GLU A 40 9.88 -6.84 8.59
CA GLU A 40 11.13 -6.16 8.25
C GLU A 40 10.88 -5.17 7.10
N THR A 41 11.79 -4.22 6.93
CA THR A 41 11.79 -3.36 5.75
C THR A 41 11.96 -4.24 4.50
N ASN A 42 11.33 -3.85 3.40
CA ASN A 42 11.34 -4.60 2.13
C ASN A 42 10.64 -5.97 2.16
N ASP A 43 9.90 -6.31 3.22
CA ASP A 43 9.03 -7.48 3.20
C ASP A 43 7.93 -7.33 2.13
N HIS A 44 7.77 -8.37 1.32
CA HIS A 44 6.58 -8.51 0.48
C HIS A 44 5.62 -9.52 1.11
N LEU A 45 4.40 -9.07 1.37
CA LEU A 45 3.35 -9.91 1.94
C LEU A 45 2.44 -10.45 0.84
N ILE A 46 2.29 -11.77 0.78
CA ILE A 46 1.22 -12.40 0.01
C ILE A 46 0.01 -12.51 0.93
N VAL A 47 -1.07 -11.83 0.56
CA VAL A 47 -2.30 -11.77 1.36
C VAL A 47 -3.51 -12.25 0.58
N PHE A 48 -4.47 -12.82 1.30
CA PHE A 48 -5.78 -13.21 0.81
C PHE A 48 -6.87 -12.48 1.59
N GLY A 49 -7.86 -11.94 0.88
CA GLY A 49 -8.98 -11.22 1.48
C GLY A 49 -9.92 -10.63 0.44
N GLN A 50 -10.93 -9.89 0.91
CA GLN A 50 -11.91 -9.26 0.02
C GLN A 50 -11.26 -8.18 -0.85
N ARG A 51 -11.61 -8.14 -2.14
CA ARG A 51 -11.03 -7.19 -3.13
C ARG A 51 -11.02 -5.74 -2.63
N LYS A 52 -12.14 -5.27 -2.05
CA LYS A 52 -12.28 -3.91 -1.53
C LYS A 52 -11.33 -3.63 -0.37
N GLN A 53 -11.15 -4.59 0.55
CA GLN A 53 -10.27 -4.42 1.70
C GLN A 53 -8.79 -4.49 1.32
N ILE A 54 -8.41 -5.38 0.39
CA ILE A 54 -7.05 -5.44 -0.15
C ILE A 54 -6.71 -4.14 -0.90
N ALA A 55 -7.66 -3.57 -1.65
CA ALA A 55 -7.47 -2.28 -2.29
C ALA A 55 -7.24 -1.15 -1.27
N LYS A 56 -8.00 -1.13 -0.17
CA LYS A 56 -7.82 -0.19 0.95
C LYS A 56 -6.46 -0.36 1.62
N LEU A 57 -6.09 -1.59 1.97
CA LEU A 57 -4.77 -1.91 2.54
C LEU A 57 -3.65 -1.37 1.66
N ARG A 58 -3.70 -1.65 0.35
CA ARG A 58 -2.69 -1.17 -0.59
C ARG A 58 -2.62 0.36 -0.61
N HIS A 59 -3.75 1.05 -0.64
CA HIS A 59 -3.79 2.51 -0.61
C HIS A 59 -3.13 3.07 0.65
N ASP A 60 -3.52 2.57 1.83
CA ASP A 60 -3.05 3.07 3.12
C ASP A 60 -1.54 2.83 3.35
N ILE A 61 -0.96 1.77 2.77
CA ILE A 61 0.46 1.42 2.96
C ILE A 61 1.38 1.93 1.83
N THR A 62 0.83 2.33 0.68
CA THR A 62 1.60 2.72 -0.52
C THR A 62 1.70 4.23 -0.69
N LEU A 63 1.05 5.03 0.15
CA LEU A 63 1.10 6.49 0.04
C LEU A 63 2.31 7.06 0.77
N PRO A 64 3.35 7.57 0.06
CA PRO A 64 3.89 8.86 0.43
C PRO A 64 2.82 9.91 0.12
N GLU A 65 2.59 10.86 1.03
CA GLU A 65 1.92 12.11 0.66
C GLU A 65 2.62 12.68 -0.58
N GLN A 66 1.91 12.76 -1.70
CA GLN A 66 2.30 13.61 -2.81
C GLN A 66 1.37 14.82 -2.73
N SER A 67 1.81 15.82 -1.96
CA SER A 67 1.34 17.20 -2.04
C SER A 67 1.94 17.88 -3.29
N HIS A 68 1.17 18.82 -3.88
CA HIS A 68 1.46 19.71 -5.03
C HIS A 68 1.32 19.10 -6.44
N SER A 69 0.64 19.71 -7.42
CA SER A 69 0.02 21.03 -7.55
C SER A 69 -0.89 21.01 -8.80
N GLN A 70 -2.15 21.44 -8.66
CA GLN A 70 -3.03 21.80 -9.79
C GLN A 70 -3.34 23.29 -9.69
N GLU A 71 -2.32 24.14 -9.77
CA GLU A 71 -2.49 25.55 -10.08
C GLU A 71 -1.56 25.88 -11.26
N GLU A 72 -2.13 26.59 -12.24
CA GLU A 72 -1.53 27.16 -13.46
C GLU A 72 -1.34 26.25 -14.70
N LEU A 73 -2.40 26.14 -15.52
CA LEU A 73 -2.29 26.42 -16.97
C LEU A 73 -3.66 26.69 -17.65
N PHE A 74 -4.50 27.54 -17.05
CA PHE A 74 -5.67 28.12 -17.75
C PHE A 74 -5.70 29.64 -17.59
N VAL A 75 -4.57 30.31 -17.82
CA VAL A 75 -4.60 31.72 -18.20
C VAL A 75 -3.76 31.89 -19.45
N SER A 76 -4.36 32.62 -20.39
CA SER A 76 -3.77 33.17 -21.61
C SER A 76 -3.48 32.19 -22.75
N HIS A 77 -4.50 31.89 -23.56
CA HIS A 77 -4.40 32.24 -24.98
C HIS A 77 -5.68 32.97 -25.42
N PRO A 78 -5.56 33.99 -26.29
CA PRO A 78 -6.54 35.06 -26.43
C PRO A 78 -7.77 34.62 -27.22
N ILE A 79 -8.88 35.31 -26.97
CA ILE A 79 -10.00 35.40 -27.92
C ILE A 79 -9.43 35.95 -29.23
N GLN A 80 -9.30 35.10 -30.25
CA GLN A 80 -9.12 35.54 -31.64
C GLN A 80 -10.19 34.90 -32.51
N GLU A 81 -11.17 35.76 -32.75
CA GLU A 81 -12.11 35.93 -33.86
C GLU A 81 -11.81 35.23 -35.20
N GLN A 82 -12.87 35.19 -36.04
CA GLN A 82 -12.97 34.83 -37.48
C GLN A 82 -13.50 33.40 -37.69
N LYS A 83 -14.69 33.16 -38.24
CA LYS A 83 -15.42 33.87 -39.31
C LYS A 83 -16.91 33.54 -39.25
#